data_AF-A0A3L7ZYD1-F1
#
_entry.id   AF-A0A3L7ZYD1-F1
#
_cell.length_a   1.000
_cell.length_b   1.000
_cell.length_c   1.000
_cell.angle_alpha   90.00
_cell.angle_beta   90.00
_cell.angle_gamma   90.00
#
_symmetry.space_group_name_H-M   'P 1'
#
loop_
_entity.id
_entity.type
_entity.pdbx_description
1 polymer ?
#
loop_
_entity_poly.entity_id
_entity_poly.type
_entity_poly.pdbx_seq_one_letter_code
_entity_poly.pdbx_strand_id
1 'polypeptide(L)'
;MKRTPKFDKAWSESIAMLPVELQQSLVDAIKEYQTAGTEPVDLHPIAQCVFNLLKPVIDRRAKAASYQRRRRDSAAKVPLTPATADAGRFVKQDRKYIRLLAKRYNFTHGDIKSEIDRVSALLSSNGIDRVPLFLYKEYLEQYLAGNTGHLDRQRITHDVDG
;
A
#
# COMPACT_ATOMS: atom_id res chain seq x y z
N MET A 1 11.87 17.64 -17.24
CA MET A 1 11.71 18.84 -16.39
C MET A 1 11.76 18.43 -14.93
N LYS A 2 12.81 18.85 -14.18
CA LYS A 2 12.87 18.63 -12.73
C LYS A 2 11.77 19.49 -12.09
N ARG A 3 10.85 18.88 -11.34
CA ARG A 3 9.80 19.62 -10.62
C ARG A 3 10.48 20.52 -9.59
N THR A 4 10.34 21.83 -9.72
CA THR A 4 10.82 22.79 -8.72
C THR A 4 10.14 22.46 -7.39
N PRO A 5 10.88 22.33 -6.28
CA PRO A 5 10.28 22.19 -4.97
C PRO A 5 9.37 23.38 -4.71
N LYS A 6 8.08 23.12 -4.46
CA LYS A 6 7.10 24.16 -4.11
C LYS A 6 7.04 24.24 -2.60
N PHE A 7 7.39 25.40 -2.05
CA PHE A 7 7.12 25.71 -0.66
C PHE A 7 5.61 25.80 -0.45
N ASP A 8 5.10 25.21 0.64
CA ASP A 8 3.72 25.41 1.03
C ASP A 8 3.53 26.84 1.59
N LYS A 9 2.27 27.27 1.69
CA LYS A 9 1.92 28.63 2.12
C LYS A 9 2.49 28.95 3.50
N ALA A 10 2.37 28.01 4.44
CA ALA A 10 2.86 28.17 5.81
C ALA A 10 4.39 28.32 5.86
N TRP A 11 5.12 27.60 5.02
CA TRP A 11 6.59 27.76 4.91
C TRP A 11 6.97 29.12 4.34
N SER A 12 6.25 29.56 3.31
CA SER A 12 6.51 30.86 2.68
C SER A 12 6.26 32.00 3.67
N GLU A 13 5.18 31.91 4.45
CA GLU A 13 4.85 32.85 5.52
C GLU A 13 5.88 32.83 6.66
N SER A 14 6.37 31.64 7.04
CA SER A 14 7.38 31.51 8.11
C SER A 14 8.73 32.10 7.71
N ILE A 15 9.14 31.89 6.46
CA ILE A 15 10.39 32.48 5.94
C ILE A 15 10.25 34.00 5.82
N ALA A 16 9.07 34.51 5.45
CA ALA A 16 8.82 35.95 5.36
C ALA A 16 8.93 36.69 6.71
N MET A 17 8.86 35.98 7.85
CA MET A 17 9.09 36.56 9.18
C MET A 17 10.58 36.77 9.51
N LEU A 18 11.50 36.22 8.71
CA LEU A 18 12.94 36.45 8.89
C LEU A 18 13.37 37.80 8.30
N PRO A 19 14.48 38.38 8.77
CA PRO A 19 15.12 39.52 8.11
C PRO A 19 15.32 39.25 6.63
N VAL A 20 15.02 40.26 5.79
CA VAL A 20 14.95 40.11 4.31
C VAL A 20 16.28 39.59 3.75
N GLU A 21 17.40 40.01 4.33
CA GLU A 21 18.74 39.59 3.91
C GLU A 21 18.99 38.07 4.07
N LEU A 22 18.22 37.40 4.95
CA LEU A 22 18.38 35.99 5.27
C LEU A 22 17.40 35.07 4.52
N GLN A 23 16.34 35.64 3.96
CA GLN A 23 15.25 34.84 3.37
C GLN A 23 15.72 34.07 2.15
N GLN A 24 16.34 34.76 1.20
CA GLN A 24 16.73 34.16 -0.09
C GLN A 24 17.83 33.11 0.08
N SER A 25 18.84 33.39 0.90
CA SER A 25 19.92 32.45 1.18
C SER A 25 19.41 31.16 1.83
N LEU A 26 18.49 31.26 2.80
CA LEU A 26 17.83 30.11 3.40
C LEU A 26 16.98 29.32 2.39
N VAL A 27 16.21 30.02 1.56
CA VAL A 27 15.37 29.39 0.51
C VAL A 27 16.23 28.57 -0.46
N ASP A 28 17.34 29.13 -0.91
CA ASP A 28 18.23 28.47 -1.87
C ASP A 28 18.96 27.29 -1.23
N ALA A 29 19.41 27.42 0.02
CA ALA A 29 19.97 26.30 0.77
C ALA A 29 18.98 25.14 0.94
N ILE A 30 17.70 25.43 1.25
CA ILE A 30 16.68 24.39 1.37
C ILE A 30 16.42 23.71 0.01
N LYS A 31 16.36 24.48 -1.09
CA LYS A 31 16.18 23.92 -2.44
C LYS A 31 17.35 23.02 -2.84
N GLU A 32 18.58 23.46 -2.57
CA GLU A 32 19.79 22.71 -2.88
C GLU A 32 19.83 21.41 -2.07
N TYR A 33 19.57 21.49 -0.76
CA TYR A 33 19.48 20.31 0.10
C TYR A 33 18.39 19.33 -0.37
N GLN A 34 17.20 19.81 -0.76
CA GLN A 34 16.13 18.96 -1.27
C GLN A 34 16.45 18.32 -2.64
N THR A 35 17.33 18.93 -3.43
CA THR A 35 17.65 18.49 -4.78
C THR A 35 18.88 17.58 -4.82
N ALA A 36 19.94 17.96 -4.12
CA ALA A 36 21.26 17.31 -4.14
C ALA A 36 21.62 16.60 -2.82
N GLY A 37 20.92 16.88 -1.72
CA GLY A 37 21.26 16.38 -0.39
C GLY A 37 22.47 17.08 0.25
N THR A 38 22.97 18.13 -0.39
CA THR A 38 24.14 18.91 0.06
C THR A 38 23.73 19.81 1.21
N GLU A 39 24.41 19.68 2.36
CA GLU A 39 24.23 20.60 3.47
C GLU A 39 24.88 21.96 3.15
N PRO A 40 24.25 23.08 3.55
CA PRO A 40 24.84 24.40 3.36
C PRO A 40 26.08 24.58 4.26
N VAL A 41 27.13 25.21 3.71
CA VAL A 41 28.42 25.36 4.41
C VAL A 41 28.73 26.80 4.83
N ASP A 42 28.07 27.81 4.23
CA ASP A 42 28.40 29.23 4.46
C ASP A 42 27.15 30.12 4.65
N LEU A 43 26.11 29.59 5.31
CA LEU A 43 24.95 30.42 5.67
C LEU A 43 25.30 31.37 6.81
N HIS A 44 24.68 32.56 6.80
CA HIS A 44 24.65 33.43 7.97
C HIS A 44 24.21 32.62 9.21
N PRO A 45 24.82 32.79 10.39
CA PRO A 45 24.59 31.91 11.54
C PRO A 45 23.11 31.72 11.92
N ILE A 46 22.32 32.78 11.81
CA ILE A 46 20.86 32.73 12.04
C ILE A 46 20.18 31.82 11.00
N ALA A 47 20.49 31.97 9.72
CA ALA A 47 19.93 31.15 8.65
C ALA A 47 20.39 29.69 8.77
N GLN A 48 21.66 29.45 9.17
CA GLN A 48 22.15 28.10 9.46
C GLN A 48 21.39 27.45 10.61
N CYS A 49 21.13 28.19 11.69
CA CYS A 49 20.34 27.71 12.82
C CYS A 49 18.91 27.33 12.38
N VAL A 50 18.25 28.20 11.63
CA VAL A 50 16.91 27.93 11.08
C VAL A 50 16.92 26.70 10.16
N PHE A 51 17.91 26.58 9.27
CA PHE A 51 18.06 25.40 8.43
C PHE A 51 18.19 24.11 9.25
N ASN A 52 19.06 24.11 10.27
CA ASN A 52 19.28 22.95 11.14
C ASN A 52 18.01 22.54 11.90
N LEU A 53 17.19 23.51 12.34
CA LEU A 53 15.90 23.25 12.98
C LEU A 53 14.88 22.66 11.98
N LEU A 54 14.93 23.07 10.71
CA LEU A 54 14.01 22.61 9.66
C LEU A 54 14.42 21.27 9.03
N LYS A 55 15.71 20.92 9.07
CA LYS A 55 16.27 19.72 8.43
C LYS A 55 15.50 18.43 8.76
N PRO A 56 15.15 18.12 10.03
CA PRO A 56 14.38 16.91 10.34
C PRO A 56 12.98 16.88 9.68
N VAL A 57 12.36 18.06 9.52
CA VAL A 57 11.05 18.19 8.87
C VAL A 57 11.17 17.97 7.36
N ILE A 58 12.20 18.56 6.74
CA ILE A 58 12.54 18.35 5.32
C ILE A 58 12.77 16.85 5.06
N ASP A 59 13.60 16.20 5.87
CA ASP A 59 13.94 14.77 5.74
C ASP A 59 12.71 13.88 5.89
N ARG A 60 11.85 14.16 6.88
CA ARG A 60 10.60 13.42 7.09
C ARG A 60 9.68 13.54 5.88
N ARG A 61 9.53 14.74 5.30
CA ARG A 61 8.71 14.98 4.10
C ARG A 61 9.27 14.24 2.89
N ALA A 62 10.59 14.25 2.69
CA ALA A 62 11.25 13.50 1.62
C ALA A 62 11.00 11.98 1.74
N LYS A 63 11.09 11.43 2.96
CA LYS A 63 10.78 10.02 3.25
C LYS A 63 9.31 9.69 3.01
N ALA A 64 8.39 10.55 3.41
CA ALA A 64 6.96 10.34 3.17
C ALA A 64 6.63 10.35 1.67
N ALA A 65 7.21 11.29 0.91
CA ALA A 65 7.04 11.37 -0.53
C ALA A 65 7.62 10.13 -1.25
N SER A 66 8.79 9.64 -0.83
CA SER A 66 9.37 8.42 -1.40
C SER A 66 8.53 7.19 -1.08
N TYR A 67 7.99 7.09 0.14
CA TYR A 67 7.05 6.03 0.52
C TYR A 67 5.76 6.08 -0.31
N GLN A 68 5.18 7.26 -0.53
CA GLN A 68 4.00 7.42 -1.38
C GLN A 68 4.29 7.04 -2.84
N ARG A 69 5.45 7.40 -3.38
CA ARG A 69 5.89 6.96 -4.72
C ARG A 69 5.99 5.45 -4.80
N ARG A 70 6.71 4.82 -3.87
CA ARG A 70 6.81 3.35 -3.77
C ARG A 70 5.43 2.70 -3.67
N ARG A 71 4.50 3.27 -2.90
CA ARG A 71 3.13 2.77 -2.80
C ARG A 71 2.36 2.87 -4.12
N ARG A 72 2.51 3.97 -4.86
CA ARG A 72 1.91 4.13 -6.20
C ARG A 72 2.53 3.16 -7.20
N ASP A 73 3.84 3.00 -7.20
CA ASP A 73 4.54 2.06 -8.08
C ASP A 73 4.14 0.62 -7.77
N SER A 74 3.99 0.26 -6.49
CA SER A 74 3.48 -1.06 -6.09
C SER A 74 2.01 -1.27 -6.47
N ALA A 75 1.17 -0.22 -6.41
CA ALA A 75 -0.21 -0.29 -6.87
C ALA A 75 -0.30 -0.43 -8.41
N ALA A 76 0.58 0.24 -9.14
CA ALA A 76 0.70 0.12 -10.60
C ALA A 76 1.30 -1.22 -11.05
N LYS A 77 2.01 -1.93 -10.16
CA LYS A 77 2.60 -3.25 -10.41
C LYS A 77 1.67 -4.43 -10.14
N VAL A 78 0.47 -4.22 -9.58
CA VAL A 78 -0.55 -5.27 -9.58
C VAL A 78 -1.04 -5.37 -11.02
N PRO A 79 -0.75 -6.46 -11.75
CA PRO A 79 -1.19 -6.58 -13.13
C PRO A 79 -2.71 -6.49 -13.19
N LEU A 80 -3.27 -5.90 -14.25
CA LEU A 80 -4.73 -5.86 -14.45
C LEU A 80 -5.32 -7.29 -14.48
N THR A 81 -4.53 -8.24 -14.97
CA THR A 81 -4.75 -9.69 -15.03
C THR A 81 -3.51 -10.43 -14.53
N PRO A 82 -3.33 -10.60 -13.20
CA PRO A 82 -2.23 -11.39 -12.68
C PRO A 82 -2.35 -12.86 -13.12
N ALA A 83 -1.24 -13.60 -13.04
CA ALA A 83 -1.32 -15.06 -13.13
C ALA A 83 -2.24 -15.58 -12.02
N THR A 84 -2.97 -16.66 -12.28
CA THR A 84 -3.95 -17.22 -11.33
C THR A 84 -3.34 -17.53 -9.96
N ALA A 85 -2.11 -18.07 -9.94
CA ALA A 85 -1.36 -18.29 -8.71
C ALA A 85 -1.05 -16.98 -7.94
N ASP A 86 -0.73 -15.90 -8.66
CA ASP A 86 -0.49 -14.58 -8.07
C ASP A 86 -1.78 -13.96 -7.55
N ALA A 87 -2.91 -14.13 -8.25
CA ALA A 87 -4.23 -13.71 -7.79
C ALA A 87 -4.57 -14.38 -6.44
N GLY A 88 -4.42 -15.71 -6.35
CA GLY A 88 -4.59 -16.47 -5.11
C GLY A 88 -3.66 -15.97 -4.00
N ARG A 89 -2.38 -15.71 -4.32
CA ARG A 89 -1.41 -15.15 -3.35
C ARG A 89 -1.82 -13.76 -2.85
N PHE A 90 -2.31 -12.88 -3.71
CA PHE A 90 -2.78 -11.56 -3.31
C PHE A 90 -3.99 -11.65 -2.38
N VAL A 91 -4.94 -12.55 -2.66
CA VAL A 91 -6.09 -12.80 -1.76
C VAL A 91 -5.63 -13.31 -0.40
N LYS A 92 -4.66 -14.23 -0.34
CA LYS A 92 -4.08 -14.74 0.92
C LYS A 92 -3.41 -13.66 1.77
N GLN A 93 -2.86 -12.62 1.13
CA GLN A 93 -2.21 -11.49 1.81
C GLN A 93 -3.21 -10.45 2.33
N ASP A 94 -4.44 -10.43 1.79
CA ASP A 94 -5.51 -9.53 2.20
C ASP A 94 -6.18 -10.01 3.51
N ARG A 95 -5.54 -9.73 4.64
CA ARG A 95 -6.01 -10.13 5.98
C ARG A 95 -7.42 -9.62 6.32
N LYS A 96 -7.85 -8.50 5.74
CA LYS A 96 -9.20 -7.95 5.97
C LYS A 96 -10.22 -8.80 5.24
N TYR A 97 -9.94 -9.14 4.00
CA TYR A 97 -10.80 -9.96 3.18
C TYR A 97 -10.88 -11.41 3.69
N ILE A 98 -9.77 -12.02 4.11
CA ILE A 98 -9.79 -13.36 4.75
C ILE A 98 -10.68 -13.38 6.01
N ARG A 99 -10.60 -12.33 6.86
CA ARG A 99 -11.49 -12.21 8.03
C ARG A 99 -12.96 -12.08 7.64
N LEU A 100 -13.25 -11.34 6.57
CA LEU A 100 -14.61 -11.19 6.06
C LEU A 100 -15.17 -12.55 5.61
N LEU A 101 -14.41 -13.30 4.81
CA LEU A 101 -14.80 -14.62 4.32
C LEU A 101 -14.99 -15.61 5.47
N ALA A 102 -14.07 -15.61 6.46
CA ALA A 102 -14.17 -16.46 7.65
C ALA A 102 -15.48 -16.23 8.40
N LYS A 103 -15.83 -14.96 8.62
CA LYS A 103 -17.08 -14.61 9.29
C LYS A 103 -18.31 -14.97 8.45
N ARG A 104 -18.27 -14.71 7.14
CA ARG A 104 -19.42 -14.87 6.24
C ARG A 104 -19.77 -16.33 5.99
N TYR A 105 -18.75 -17.18 5.80
CA TYR A 105 -18.93 -18.57 5.40
C TYR A 105 -18.58 -19.57 6.52
N ASN A 106 -18.33 -19.08 7.73
CA ASN A 106 -18.01 -19.87 8.93
C ASN A 106 -16.79 -20.81 8.75
N PHE A 107 -15.74 -20.33 8.09
CA PHE A 107 -14.48 -21.07 7.90
C PHE A 107 -13.38 -20.55 8.82
N THR A 108 -12.40 -21.40 9.16
CA THR A 108 -11.16 -20.90 9.75
C THR A 108 -10.31 -20.19 8.70
N HIS A 109 -9.36 -19.35 9.15
CA HIS A 109 -8.41 -18.73 8.22
C HIS A 109 -7.55 -19.76 7.47
N GLY A 110 -7.29 -20.93 8.07
CA GLY A 110 -6.54 -22.02 7.43
C GLY A 110 -7.34 -22.66 6.30
N ASP A 111 -8.62 -22.91 6.53
CA ASP A 111 -9.50 -23.50 5.53
C ASP A 111 -9.66 -22.59 4.32
N ILE A 112 -9.88 -21.28 4.53
CA ILE A 112 -9.99 -20.30 3.43
C ILE A 112 -8.72 -20.29 2.58
N LYS A 113 -7.54 -20.37 3.21
CA LYS A 113 -6.27 -20.43 2.46
C LYS A 113 -6.17 -21.71 1.62
N SER A 114 -6.67 -22.82 2.15
CA SER A 114 -6.73 -24.10 1.44
C SER A 114 -7.73 -24.05 0.28
N GLU A 115 -8.90 -23.43 0.47
CA GLU A 115 -9.88 -23.22 -0.61
C GLU A 115 -9.33 -22.28 -1.70
N ILE A 116 -8.54 -21.27 -1.33
CA ILE A 116 -7.83 -20.44 -2.31
C ILE A 116 -6.87 -21.29 -3.15
N ASP A 117 -6.16 -22.25 -2.56
CA ASP A 117 -5.29 -23.16 -3.32
C ASP A 117 -6.10 -24.07 -4.25
N ARG A 118 -7.23 -24.61 -3.78
CA ARG A 118 -8.14 -25.43 -4.61
C ARG A 118 -8.69 -24.65 -5.79
N VAL A 119 -9.15 -23.41 -5.57
CA VAL A 119 -9.64 -22.52 -6.62
C VAL A 119 -8.54 -22.17 -7.61
N SER A 120 -7.33 -21.88 -7.13
CA SER A 120 -6.19 -21.62 -8.02
C SER A 120 -5.89 -22.83 -8.91
N ALA A 121 -5.86 -24.03 -8.34
CA ALA A 121 -5.64 -25.27 -9.08
C ALA A 121 -6.76 -25.56 -10.10
N LEU A 122 -8.03 -25.34 -9.71
CA LEU A 122 -9.19 -25.56 -10.57
C LEU A 122 -9.22 -24.60 -11.77
N LEU A 123 -8.90 -23.33 -11.54
CA LEU A 123 -8.81 -22.34 -12.61
C LEU A 123 -7.68 -22.69 -13.59
N SER A 124 -6.51 -23.11 -13.08
CA SER A 124 -5.40 -23.58 -13.92
C SER A 124 -5.75 -24.86 -14.68
N SER A 125 -6.43 -25.84 -14.06
CA SER A 125 -6.84 -27.06 -14.78
C SER A 125 -7.86 -26.80 -15.88
N ASN A 126 -8.63 -25.71 -15.76
CA ASN A 126 -9.58 -25.26 -16.78
C ASN A 126 -8.94 -24.34 -17.85
N GLY A 127 -7.61 -24.18 -17.85
CA GLY A 127 -6.88 -23.35 -18.81
C GLY A 127 -6.96 -21.85 -18.53
N ILE A 128 -7.41 -21.43 -17.35
CA ILE A 128 -7.47 -20.03 -16.94
C ILE A 128 -6.17 -19.70 -16.18
N ASP A 129 -5.14 -19.31 -16.94
CA ASP A 129 -3.82 -19.00 -16.38
C ASP A 129 -3.68 -17.57 -15.84
N ARG A 130 -4.57 -16.67 -16.25
CA ARG A 130 -4.59 -15.27 -15.80
C ARG A 130 -6.02 -14.82 -15.56
N VAL A 131 -6.23 -14.11 -14.46
CA VAL A 131 -7.57 -13.70 -14.03
C VAL A 131 -7.50 -12.38 -13.27
N PRO A 132 -8.33 -11.38 -13.61
CA PRO A 132 -8.45 -10.16 -12.82
C PRO A 132 -8.76 -10.48 -11.36
N LEU A 133 -8.18 -9.71 -10.43
CA LEU A 133 -8.34 -9.98 -9.00
C LEU A 133 -9.81 -9.90 -8.54
N PHE A 134 -10.63 -9.05 -9.16
CA PHE A 134 -12.06 -8.96 -8.82
C PHE A 134 -12.83 -10.22 -9.25
N LEU A 135 -12.60 -10.73 -10.48
CA LEU A 135 -13.20 -11.98 -10.95
C LEU A 135 -12.75 -13.19 -10.12
N TYR A 136 -11.48 -13.23 -9.72
CA TYR A 136 -11.00 -14.28 -8.82
C TYR A 136 -11.75 -14.28 -7.49
N LYS A 137 -11.96 -13.09 -6.90
CA LYS A 137 -12.69 -12.93 -5.63
C LYS A 137 -14.16 -13.35 -5.77
N GLU A 138 -14.82 -12.95 -6.86
CA GLU A 138 -16.20 -13.37 -7.16
C GLU A 138 -16.31 -14.90 -7.29
N TYR A 139 -15.41 -15.52 -8.05
CA TYR A 139 -15.39 -16.97 -8.23
C TYR A 139 -15.13 -17.72 -6.91
N LEU A 140 -14.18 -17.23 -6.10
CA LEU A 140 -13.91 -17.80 -4.78
C LEU A 140 -15.13 -17.71 -3.87
N GLU A 141 -15.84 -16.58 -3.84
CA GLU A 141 -17.05 -16.42 -3.03
C GLU A 141 -18.18 -17.35 -3.48
N GLN A 142 -18.37 -17.54 -4.79
CA GLN A 142 -19.33 -18.51 -5.34
C GLN A 142 -18.95 -19.95 -4.97
N TYR A 143 -17.67 -20.29 -5.10
CA TYR A 143 -17.15 -21.61 -4.75
C TYR A 143 -17.33 -21.92 -3.25
N LEU A 144 -17.02 -20.96 -2.37
CA LEU A 144 -17.23 -21.10 -0.92
C LEU A 144 -18.72 -21.23 -0.56
N ALA A 145 -19.59 -20.46 -1.22
CA ALA A 145 -21.05 -20.56 -1.03
C ALA A 145 -21.59 -21.93 -1.45
N GLY A 146 -21.09 -22.49 -2.56
CA GLY A 146 -21.44 -23.84 -3.01
C GLY A 146 -20.99 -24.93 -2.02
N ASN A 147 -19.82 -24.75 -1.39
CA ASN A 147 -19.28 -25.71 -0.43
C ASN A 147 -19.98 -25.66 0.94
N THR A 148 -20.46 -24.50 1.38
CA THR A 148 -21.25 -24.40 2.63
C THR A 148 -22.54 -25.23 2.60
N GLY A 149 -23.16 -25.39 1.43
CA GLY A 149 -24.33 -26.28 1.29
C GLY A 149 -24.03 -27.77 1.47
N HIS A 150 -22.77 -28.18 1.28
CA HIS A 150 -22.34 -29.57 1.45
C HIS A 150 -21.94 -29.88 2.91
N LEU A 151 -21.43 -28.88 3.64
CA LEU A 151 -21.07 -29.00 5.06
C LEU A 151 -22.30 -29.04 5.98
N ASP A 152 -23.38 -28.30 5.66
CA ASP A 152 -24.64 -28.39 6.41
C ASP A 152 -25.29 -29.78 6.27
N ARG A 153 -25.17 -30.44 5.09
CA ARG A 153 -25.66 -31.81 4.90
C ARG A 153 -24.86 -32.85 5.69
N GLN A 154 -23.55 -32.67 5.84
CA GLN A 154 -22.71 -33.61 6.60
C GLN A 154 -22.87 -33.48 8.11
N ARG A 155 -23.24 -32.29 8.62
CA ARG A 155 -23.60 -32.12 10.04
C ARG A 155 -24.91 -32.81 10.40
N ILE A 156 -25.92 -32.72 9.53
CA ILE A 156 -27.22 -33.37 9.76
C ILE A 156 -27.09 -34.90 9.78
N THR A 157 -26.19 -35.50 9.00
CA THR A 157 -25.99 -36.95 9.00
C THR A 157 -25.23 -37.51 10.21
N HIS A 158 -24.60 -36.66 11.03
CA HIS A 158 -23.89 -37.09 12.24
C HIS A 158 -24.73 -37.00 13.52
N ASP A 159 -25.89 -36.36 13.48
CA ASP A 159 -26.79 -36.19 14.65
C ASP A 159 -27.98 -37.19 14.67
N VAL A 160 -28.00 -38.19 13.77
CA VAL A 160 -29.11 -39.18 13.68
C VAL A 160 -28.74 -40.57 14.23
N ASP A 161 -27.48 -40.82 14.58
CA ASP A 161 -27.02 -42.07 15.21
C ASP A 161 -26.53 -41.87 16.65
N GLY A 162 -27.32 -41.17 17.47
CA GLY A 162 -27.12 -41.00 18.91
C GLY A 162 -28.27 -41.58 19.72
#